data_AF-A0A3C0VJF1-F1
#
_entry.id   AF-A0A3C0VJF1-F1
#
_cell.length_a   1.000
_cell.length_b   1.000
_cell.length_c   1.000
_cell.angle_alpha   90.00
_cell.angle_beta   90.00
_cell.angle_gamma   90.00
#
_symmetry.space_group_name_H-M   'P 1'
#
loop_
_entity.id
_entity.type
_entity.pdbx_description
1 polymer ?
#
loop_
_entity_poly.entity_id
_entity_poly.type
_entity_poly.pdbx_seq_one_letter_code
_entity_poly.pdbx_strand_id
1 'polypeptide(L)'
;RGLFEYLYRADGLSLVPHIPPGITALEQRFPVRFGTKRLFLATAGAGPVTGVRVNGREWTDFDPASVRLPYEKTPDTAAVQILLGGATPRALGPVPAARPLPAAPGAADAAALRVWFRTITTNDIPLRIGADSHAGSRFIGDIDRACVFGRALSAEEIGAMAAGKDFRGDAALLADYTFERGDGDRFPNDAGSGLPAKIVGDIEIVDSPGGKAVHLDGRGYLEVAHDARLDLTDACTLCAWIRPGEMPPGGGRIIDKTIVGTSNGYLLDTHPGNSLRVIVEADTLQRDGALAPGAWVHAAATVAPSGRLALYIDGKEVLARTKDIFEAWGGVAAKVARLRDFHARCEAAGLGGGYEAAHARLAVEYLAVACERAGLQAKGALPVLPARSQHAANLSYLQTTLKLCAGLEKTIEAYAGSQDPRKQRVHALWKETAAR
;
A
#
# COMPACT_ATOMS: atom_id res chain seq x y z
N ARG A 1 20.04 19.87 -7.60
CA ARG A 1 21.10 19.24 -8.42
C ARG A 1 21.62 20.14 -9.54
N GLY A 2 20.91 21.21 -9.95
CA GLY A 2 21.34 22.07 -11.08
C GLY A 2 22.39 23.15 -10.82
N LEU A 3 22.90 23.29 -9.59
CA LEU A 3 23.94 24.28 -9.25
C LEU A 3 25.36 23.81 -9.60
N PHE A 4 25.51 22.52 -9.93
CA PHE A 4 26.76 21.94 -10.39
C PHE A 4 26.47 20.98 -11.53
N GLU A 5 27.29 21.06 -12.55
CA GLU A 5 27.41 20.02 -13.57
C GLU A 5 28.59 19.11 -13.24
N TYR A 6 28.40 17.81 -13.48
CA TYR A 6 29.30 16.73 -13.09
C TYR A 6 29.76 15.98 -14.33
N LEU A 7 31.01 16.20 -14.73
CA LEU A 7 31.60 15.58 -15.90
C LEU A 7 32.52 14.43 -15.45
N TYR A 8 31.99 13.22 -15.45
CA TYR A 8 32.74 12.01 -15.11
C TYR A 8 33.64 11.57 -16.27
N ARG A 9 34.91 11.35 -15.98
CA ARG A 9 35.92 10.81 -16.91
C ARG A 9 36.58 9.58 -16.28
N ALA A 10 37.32 8.81 -17.08
CA ALA A 10 37.99 7.61 -16.61
C ALA A 10 39.03 7.90 -15.50
N ASP A 11 39.62 9.09 -15.51
CA ASP A 11 40.70 9.53 -14.61
C ASP A 11 40.21 10.43 -13.45
N GLY A 12 38.97 10.92 -13.50
CA GLY A 12 38.58 12.06 -12.67
C GLY A 12 37.11 12.47 -12.75
N LEU A 13 36.77 13.44 -11.91
CA LEU A 13 35.54 14.20 -11.98
C LEU A 13 35.87 15.67 -12.22
N SER A 14 35.22 16.30 -13.20
CA SER A 14 35.22 17.76 -13.32
C SER A 14 33.89 18.32 -12.81
N LEU A 15 33.99 19.29 -11.91
CA LEU A 15 32.86 20.04 -11.36
C LEU A 15 32.78 21.39 -12.06
N VAL A 16 31.62 21.71 -12.63
CA VAL A 16 31.35 23.02 -13.23
C VAL A 16 30.29 23.73 -12.38
N PRO A 17 30.66 24.78 -11.62
CA PRO A 17 29.72 25.52 -10.79
C PRO A 17 28.80 26.42 -11.64
N HIS A 18 27.50 26.17 -11.58
CA HIS A 18 26.45 26.97 -12.20
C HIS A 18 25.71 27.77 -11.11
N ILE A 19 26.46 28.56 -10.33
CA ILE A 19 25.93 29.30 -9.18
C ILE A 19 25.32 30.64 -9.67
N PRO A 20 24.00 30.87 -9.49
CA PRO A 20 23.39 32.16 -9.81
C PRO A 20 24.05 33.30 -9.03
N PRO A 21 24.24 34.49 -9.62
CA PRO A 21 24.91 35.62 -8.96
C PRO A 21 24.31 36.04 -7.61
N GLY A 22 23.02 35.79 -7.38
CA GLY A 22 22.36 36.08 -6.10
C GLY A 22 22.72 35.12 -4.96
N ILE A 23 23.35 33.98 -5.25
CA ILE A 23 23.80 33.00 -4.24
C ILE A 23 25.28 33.24 -3.98
N THR A 24 25.60 33.98 -2.92
CA THR A 24 26.98 34.33 -2.54
C THR A 24 27.66 33.27 -1.67
N ALA A 25 26.92 32.25 -1.22
CA ALA A 25 27.48 31.09 -0.55
C ALA A 25 26.54 29.89 -0.60
N LEU A 26 27.13 28.70 -0.64
CA LEU A 26 26.44 27.41 -0.58
C LEU A 26 27.28 26.45 0.27
N GLU A 27 26.64 25.67 1.14
CA GLU A 27 27.27 24.52 1.80
C GLU A 27 26.35 23.31 1.65
N GLN A 28 26.80 22.29 0.90
CA GLN A 28 26.05 21.06 0.73
C GLN A 28 26.34 20.11 1.90
N ARG A 29 25.30 19.69 2.62
CA ARG A 29 25.43 18.80 3.79
C ARG A 29 25.27 17.32 3.47
N PHE A 30 24.96 16.97 2.23
CA PHE A 30 24.92 15.60 1.73
C PHE A 30 26.05 15.39 0.71
N PRO A 31 26.69 14.21 0.65
CA PRO A 31 27.81 14.02 -0.26
C PRO A 31 27.36 13.75 -1.69
N VAL A 32 28.12 14.25 -2.66
CA VAL A 32 28.19 13.68 -4.01
C VAL A 32 29.07 12.44 -3.95
N ARG A 33 28.65 11.37 -4.64
CA ARG A 33 29.43 10.14 -4.73
C ARG A 33 30.36 10.19 -5.94
N PHE A 34 31.65 10.02 -5.72
CA PHE A 34 32.66 9.86 -6.75
C PHE A 34 33.37 8.53 -6.51
N GLY A 35 32.90 7.46 -7.15
CA GLY A 35 33.27 6.09 -6.78
C GLY A 35 32.94 5.80 -5.32
N THR A 36 33.93 5.37 -4.53
CA THR A 36 33.80 5.17 -3.08
C THR A 36 33.92 6.47 -2.28
N LYS A 37 34.39 7.56 -2.90
CA LYS A 37 34.69 8.84 -2.25
C LYS A 37 33.44 9.69 -2.07
N ARG A 38 33.45 10.55 -1.05
CA ARG A 38 32.37 11.45 -0.66
C ARG A 38 32.83 12.90 -0.81
N LEU A 39 32.18 13.65 -1.68
CA LEU A 39 32.49 15.06 -1.92
C LEU A 39 31.40 15.94 -1.32
N PHE A 40 31.78 16.85 -0.43
CA PHE A 40 30.91 17.86 0.16
C PHE A 40 31.25 19.19 -0.48
N LEU A 41 30.34 19.71 -1.31
CA LEU A 41 30.60 20.89 -2.11
C LEU A 41 30.14 22.14 -1.39
N ALA A 42 30.97 23.17 -1.42
CA ALA A 42 30.64 24.49 -0.94
C ALA A 42 31.16 25.56 -1.91
N THR A 43 30.48 26.70 -1.95
CA THR A 43 30.93 27.88 -2.69
C THR A 43 30.93 29.12 -1.81
N ALA A 44 31.80 30.07 -2.13
CA ALA A 44 31.83 31.40 -1.55
C ALA A 44 32.09 32.44 -2.65
N GLY A 45 31.33 33.52 -2.67
CA GLY A 45 31.39 34.56 -3.69
C GLY A 45 30.49 34.29 -4.89
N ALA A 46 30.71 35.06 -5.96
CA ALA A 46 30.01 34.95 -7.23
C ALA A 46 30.97 35.27 -8.39
N GLY A 47 30.71 34.74 -9.58
CA GLY A 47 31.56 34.91 -10.77
C GLY A 47 32.44 33.67 -11.05
N PRO A 48 33.56 33.82 -11.78
CA PRO A 48 34.40 32.69 -12.18
C PRO A 48 35.11 32.06 -10.98
N VAL A 49 35.56 30.82 -11.14
CA VAL A 49 36.40 30.14 -10.14
C VAL A 49 37.75 30.84 -10.05
N THR A 50 38.07 31.33 -8.86
CA THR A 50 39.34 32.01 -8.57
C THR A 50 40.19 31.28 -7.55
N GLY A 51 39.64 30.25 -6.89
CA GLY A 51 40.38 29.43 -5.95
C GLY A 51 39.59 28.20 -5.52
N VAL A 52 40.30 27.16 -5.10
CA VAL A 52 39.69 25.92 -4.58
C VAL A 52 40.44 25.46 -3.35
N ARG A 53 39.70 24.98 -2.35
CA ARG A 53 40.27 24.27 -1.21
C ARG A 53 39.63 22.90 -1.07
N VAL A 54 40.45 21.89 -0.80
CA VAL A 54 40.02 20.53 -0.48
C VAL A 54 40.48 20.21 0.93
N ASN A 55 39.53 19.96 1.84
CA ASN A 55 39.80 19.75 3.27
C ASN A 55 40.66 20.88 3.88
N GLY A 56 40.38 22.13 3.47
CA GLY A 56 41.09 23.33 3.93
C GLY A 56 42.47 23.56 3.31
N ARG A 57 42.97 22.62 2.48
CA ARG A 57 44.24 22.78 1.74
C ARG A 57 43.98 23.35 0.36
N GLU A 58 44.91 24.16 -0.14
CA GLU A 58 44.82 24.69 -1.50
C GLU A 58 44.81 23.57 -2.54
N TRP A 59 44.01 23.75 -3.57
CA TRP A 59 43.88 22.83 -4.70
C TRP A 59 44.08 23.62 -5.98
N THR A 60 44.98 23.14 -6.83
CA THR A 60 45.47 23.90 -7.99
C THR A 60 44.91 23.42 -9.33
N ASP A 61 44.26 22.26 -9.37
CA ASP A 61 43.73 21.68 -10.60
C ASP A 61 42.33 22.24 -10.89
N PHE A 62 42.29 23.51 -11.33
CA PHE A 62 41.08 24.23 -11.72
C PHE A 62 41.37 25.31 -12.77
N ASP A 63 40.33 25.75 -13.45
CA ASP A 63 40.32 26.90 -14.35
C ASP A 63 39.11 27.81 -14.01
N PRO A 64 38.95 29.00 -14.61
CA PRO A 64 37.84 29.91 -14.30
C PRO A 64 36.43 29.32 -14.44
N ALA A 65 36.27 28.22 -15.17
CA ALA A 65 34.99 27.56 -15.42
C ALA A 65 34.81 26.25 -14.65
N SER A 66 35.88 25.55 -14.25
CA SER A 66 35.78 24.20 -13.72
C SER A 66 36.84 23.83 -12.69
N VAL A 67 36.51 22.86 -11.83
CA VAL A 67 37.43 22.24 -10.88
C VAL A 67 37.62 20.78 -11.23
N ARG A 68 38.87 20.35 -11.42
CA ARG A 68 39.20 18.96 -11.73
C ARG A 68 39.63 18.22 -10.47
N LEU A 69 39.04 17.05 -10.28
CA LEU A 69 39.28 16.15 -9.15
C LEU A 69 39.74 14.79 -9.69
N PRO A 70 41.05 14.58 -9.95
CA PRO A 70 41.58 13.28 -10.32
C PRO A 70 41.30 12.27 -9.20
N TYR A 71 40.84 11.06 -9.55
CA TYR A 71 40.37 10.08 -8.57
C TYR A 71 41.44 9.78 -7.52
N GLU A 72 42.66 9.45 -7.97
CA GLU A 72 43.80 9.09 -7.11
C GLU A 72 44.22 10.20 -6.13
N LYS A 73 44.08 11.47 -6.55
CA LYS A 73 44.47 12.62 -5.73
C LYS A 73 43.37 13.07 -4.78
N THR A 74 42.12 12.68 -5.05
CA THR A 74 40.96 13.14 -4.28
C THR A 74 40.85 12.33 -2.99
N PRO A 75 40.76 12.98 -1.81
CA PRO A 75 40.55 12.27 -0.55
C PRO A 75 39.24 11.47 -0.53
N ASP A 76 39.18 10.41 0.27
CA ASP A 76 37.96 9.58 0.40
C ASP A 76 36.78 10.36 0.97
N THR A 77 37.06 11.38 1.77
CA THR A 77 36.08 12.38 2.19
C THR A 77 36.70 13.75 1.94
N ALA A 78 36.10 14.50 1.00
CA ALA A 78 36.60 15.78 0.53
C ALA A 78 35.56 16.88 0.74
N ALA A 79 35.83 17.81 1.66
CA ALA A 79 35.15 19.09 1.73
C ALA A 79 35.78 20.04 0.69
N VAL A 80 35.10 20.20 -0.44
CA VAL A 80 35.55 21.02 -1.58
C VAL A 80 34.90 22.39 -1.47
N GLN A 81 35.68 23.43 -1.20
CA GLN A 81 35.25 24.82 -1.21
C GLN A 81 35.75 25.50 -2.48
N ILE A 82 34.83 25.98 -3.31
CA ILE A 82 35.12 26.72 -4.54
C ILE A 82 34.92 28.20 -4.26
N LEU A 83 35.97 29.00 -4.44
CA LEU A 83 35.98 30.44 -4.27
C LEU A 83 35.70 31.09 -5.63
N LEU A 84 34.70 31.95 -5.67
CA LEU A 84 34.23 32.62 -6.87
C LEU A 84 34.50 34.13 -6.79
N GLY A 85 35.00 34.72 -7.86
CA GLY A 85 35.19 36.16 -7.99
C GLY A 85 36.11 36.80 -6.95
N GLY A 86 37.15 36.08 -6.50
CA GLY A 86 38.12 36.58 -5.53
C GLY A 86 37.65 36.54 -4.07
N ALA A 87 36.55 35.84 -3.78
CA ALA A 87 36.06 35.70 -2.41
C ALA A 87 37.05 34.99 -1.48
N THR A 88 37.04 35.38 -0.21
CA THR A 88 37.86 34.77 0.83
C THR A 88 37.27 33.42 1.28
N PRO A 89 38.10 32.45 1.71
CA PRO A 89 37.63 31.18 2.26
C PRO A 89 36.74 31.40 3.48
N ARG A 90 35.64 30.63 3.56
CA ARG A 90 34.75 30.61 4.73
C ARG A 90 34.98 29.34 5.54
N ALA A 91 34.80 29.41 6.85
CA ALA A 91 34.76 28.19 7.67
C ALA A 91 33.58 27.32 7.22
N LEU A 92 33.86 26.07 6.87
CA LEU A 92 32.84 25.07 6.58
C LEU A 92 32.45 24.36 7.87
N GLY A 93 31.17 23.97 7.99
CA GLY A 93 30.76 23.07 9.05
C GLY A 93 31.55 21.74 9.00
N PRO A 94 31.66 21.01 10.12
CA PRO A 94 32.25 19.68 10.10
C PRO A 94 31.50 18.80 9.10
N VAL A 95 32.25 17.97 8.34
CA VAL A 95 31.65 16.99 7.46
C VAL A 95 30.68 16.14 8.30
N PRO A 96 29.37 16.11 7.96
CA PRO A 96 28.41 15.36 8.75
C PRO A 96 28.83 13.90 8.90
N ALA A 97 28.84 13.41 10.13
CA ALA A 97 29.04 12.00 10.40
C ALA A 97 27.95 11.18 9.68
N ALA A 98 28.27 9.95 9.28
CA ALA A 98 27.25 9.05 8.76
C ALA A 98 26.19 8.87 9.85
N ARG A 99 24.93 9.16 9.52
CA ARG A 99 23.82 8.96 10.47
C ARG A 99 23.78 7.48 10.85
N PRO A 100 23.64 7.14 12.14
CA PRO A 100 23.44 5.76 12.54
C PRO A 100 22.20 5.20 11.83
N LEU A 101 22.19 3.89 11.58
CA LEU A 101 20.97 3.25 11.12
C LEU A 101 19.83 3.57 12.11
N PRO A 102 18.60 3.85 11.64
CA PRO A 102 17.43 3.96 12.50
C PRO A 102 17.33 2.76 13.44
N ALA A 103 16.73 2.89 14.62
CA ALA A 103 16.47 1.72 15.47
C ALA A 103 15.61 0.68 14.73
N ALA A 104 15.70 -0.60 15.13
CA ALA A 104 14.73 -1.58 14.66
C ALA A 104 13.32 -1.19 15.17
N PRO A 105 12.26 -1.31 14.36
CA PRO A 105 10.91 -1.00 14.82
C PRO A 105 10.53 -1.82 16.05
N GLY A 106 9.93 -1.17 17.05
CA GLY A 106 9.40 -1.87 18.22
C GLY A 106 8.09 -2.59 17.91
N ALA A 107 7.61 -3.43 18.84
CA ALA A 107 6.33 -4.13 18.70
C ALA A 107 5.14 -3.17 18.50
N ALA A 108 5.17 -2.01 19.17
CA ALA A 108 4.15 -0.97 19.03
C ALA A 108 4.15 -0.34 17.63
N ASP A 109 5.33 -0.09 17.05
CA ASP A 109 5.45 0.47 15.70
C ASP A 109 5.01 -0.54 14.64
N ALA A 110 5.33 -1.82 14.83
CA ALA A 110 4.85 -2.90 13.98
C ALA A 110 3.33 -3.06 14.08
N ALA A 111 2.75 -2.96 15.28
CA ALA A 111 1.31 -3.00 15.47
C ALA A 111 0.61 -1.80 14.80
N ALA A 112 1.15 -0.58 14.96
CA ALA A 112 0.62 0.61 14.29
C ALA A 112 0.68 0.47 12.76
N LEU A 113 1.75 -0.13 12.22
CA LEU A 113 1.88 -0.40 10.80
C LEU A 113 0.88 -1.44 10.31
N ARG A 114 0.52 -2.45 11.11
CA ARG A 114 -0.52 -3.44 10.75
C ARG A 114 -1.88 -2.78 10.53
N VAL A 115 -2.21 -1.74 11.29
CA VAL A 115 -3.47 -0.98 11.16
C VAL A 115 -3.60 -0.30 9.79
N TRP A 116 -2.51 -0.06 9.06
CA TRP A 116 -2.59 0.45 7.69
C TRP A 116 -3.20 -0.52 6.69
N PHE A 117 -3.19 -1.81 7.00
CA PHE A 117 -3.57 -2.88 6.10
C PHE A 117 -4.74 -3.66 6.71
N ARG A 118 -5.88 -2.98 6.80
CA ARG A 118 -7.16 -3.57 7.18
C ARG A 118 -7.69 -4.47 6.08
N THR A 119 -8.55 -5.42 6.45
CA THR A 119 -9.15 -6.33 5.48
C THR A 119 -10.10 -5.59 4.54
N ILE A 120 -10.80 -4.59 5.07
CA ILE A 120 -11.78 -3.75 4.39
C ILE A 120 -11.41 -2.28 4.62
N THR A 121 -11.37 -1.49 3.55
CA THR A 121 -11.20 -0.03 3.64
C THR A 121 -12.56 0.63 3.55
N THR A 122 -12.77 1.70 4.32
CA THR A 122 -14.05 2.41 4.37
C THR A 122 -14.15 3.48 3.28
N ASN A 123 -15.38 3.92 3.00
CA ASN A 123 -15.71 5.01 2.09
C ASN A 123 -17.05 5.65 2.47
N ASP A 124 -17.27 6.85 1.94
CA ASP A 124 -18.45 7.64 2.26
C ASP A 124 -19.58 7.48 1.23
N ILE A 125 -19.53 6.46 0.36
CA ILE A 125 -20.58 6.23 -0.64
C ILE A 125 -21.78 5.46 -0.05
N PRO A 126 -22.99 5.60 -0.61
CA PRO A 126 -24.14 4.76 -0.26
C PRO A 126 -23.86 3.27 -0.48
N LEU A 127 -24.49 2.41 0.32
CA LEU A 127 -24.59 0.98 0.04
C LEU A 127 -25.65 0.78 -1.05
N ARG A 128 -25.37 -0.10 -2.00
CA ARG A 128 -26.27 -0.47 -3.11
C ARG A 128 -26.67 -1.93 -3.00
N ILE A 129 -27.92 -2.21 -3.34
CA ILE A 129 -28.42 -3.57 -3.60
C ILE A 129 -28.90 -3.59 -5.05
N GLY A 130 -28.33 -4.48 -5.87
CA GLY A 130 -28.69 -4.59 -7.29
C GLY A 130 -27.90 -3.72 -8.27
N ALA A 131 -26.89 -2.95 -7.81
CA ALA A 131 -26.12 -2.03 -8.66
C ALA A 131 -24.73 -1.68 -8.12
N ASP A 132 -23.86 -1.16 -8.99
CA ASP A 132 -22.60 -0.53 -8.56
C ASP A 132 -22.76 0.95 -8.14
N SER A 133 -21.68 1.57 -7.66
CA SER A 133 -21.68 2.97 -7.19
C SER A 133 -21.96 4.02 -8.26
N HIS A 134 -21.87 3.68 -9.55
CA HIS A 134 -22.27 4.53 -10.68
C HIS A 134 -23.64 4.16 -11.25
N ALA A 135 -24.39 3.32 -10.54
CA ALA A 135 -25.67 2.80 -11.01
C ALA A 135 -25.53 1.96 -12.30
N GLY A 136 -24.38 1.34 -12.51
CA GLY A 136 -24.11 0.33 -13.53
C GLY A 136 -24.17 -1.09 -12.96
N SER A 137 -23.59 -2.05 -13.69
CA SER A 137 -23.43 -3.46 -13.29
C SER A 137 -24.68 -4.03 -12.63
N ARG A 138 -25.82 -3.86 -13.31
CA ARG A 138 -27.14 -4.11 -12.75
C ARG A 138 -27.38 -5.60 -12.55
N PHE A 139 -27.93 -5.95 -11.39
CA PHE A 139 -28.49 -7.28 -11.19
C PHE A 139 -29.81 -7.42 -11.96
N ILE A 140 -29.99 -8.60 -12.57
CA ILE A 140 -31.21 -8.98 -13.29
C ILE A 140 -31.77 -10.23 -12.61
N GLY A 141 -33.01 -10.19 -12.12
CA GLY A 141 -33.63 -11.27 -11.36
C GLY A 141 -34.17 -10.78 -10.03
N ASP A 142 -34.38 -11.70 -9.10
CA ASP A 142 -35.09 -11.39 -7.86
C ASP A 142 -34.15 -11.45 -6.66
N ILE A 143 -34.37 -10.53 -5.71
CA ILE A 143 -33.71 -10.51 -4.40
C ILE A 143 -34.81 -10.53 -3.35
N ASP A 144 -34.87 -11.62 -2.59
CA ASP A 144 -35.84 -11.86 -1.51
C ASP A 144 -35.34 -11.29 -0.18
N ARG A 145 -34.03 -11.41 0.05
CA ARG A 145 -33.40 -10.87 1.25
C ARG A 145 -32.00 -10.39 0.96
N ALA A 146 -31.58 -9.30 1.60
CA ALA A 146 -30.19 -8.85 1.58
C ALA A 146 -29.77 -8.42 2.98
N CYS A 147 -28.66 -8.99 3.49
CA CYS A 147 -28.17 -8.71 4.82
C CYS A 147 -26.67 -8.37 4.85
N VAL A 148 -26.30 -7.52 5.81
CA VAL A 148 -24.92 -7.14 6.09
C VAL A 148 -24.65 -7.31 7.59
N PHE A 149 -23.65 -8.12 7.91
CA PHE A 149 -23.14 -8.27 9.28
C PHE A 149 -21.79 -7.56 9.44
N GLY A 150 -21.58 -6.95 10.61
CA GLY A 150 -20.30 -6.36 11.03
C GLY A 150 -19.27 -7.38 11.55
N ARG A 151 -19.52 -8.69 11.36
CA ARG A 151 -18.61 -9.78 11.72
C ARG A 151 -18.63 -10.88 10.66
N ALA A 152 -17.60 -11.71 10.65
CA ALA A 152 -17.63 -12.98 9.94
C ALA A 152 -18.52 -13.98 10.70
N LEU A 153 -19.59 -14.47 10.05
CA LEU A 153 -20.37 -15.59 10.54
C LEU A 153 -19.58 -16.90 10.37
N SER A 154 -19.82 -17.88 11.24
CA SER A 154 -19.27 -19.23 11.07
C SER A 154 -20.00 -19.99 9.94
N ALA A 155 -19.38 -21.07 9.44
CA ALA A 155 -20.02 -21.91 8.43
C ALA A 155 -21.35 -22.50 8.93
N GLU A 156 -21.45 -22.83 10.22
CA GLU A 156 -22.68 -23.31 10.85
C GLU A 156 -23.74 -22.22 10.93
N GLU A 157 -23.37 -20.98 11.24
CA GLU A 157 -24.29 -19.85 11.24
C GLU A 157 -24.84 -19.55 9.83
N ILE A 158 -23.97 -19.58 8.82
CA ILE A 158 -24.36 -19.44 7.41
C ILE A 158 -25.30 -20.59 6.98
N GLY A 159 -24.98 -21.82 7.38
CA GLY A 159 -25.83 -22.99 7.14
C GLY A 159 -27.21 -22.85 7.79
N ALA A 160 -27.26 -22.37 9.04
CA ALA A 160 -28.52 -22.13 9.74
C ALA A 160 -29.35 -21.02 9.07
N MET A 161 -28.70 -19.95 8.59
CA MET A 161 -29.37 -18.88 7.86
C MET A 161 -30.00 -19.36 6.55
N ALA A 162 -29.25 -20.17 5.79
CA ALA A 162 -29.77 -20.81 4.58
C ALA A 162 -30.90 -21.81 4.86
N ALA A 163 -31.01 -22.32 6.09
CA ALA A 163 -32.13 -23.14 6.55
C ALA A 163 -33.31 -22.33 7.11
N GLY A 164 -33.27 -20.99 7.02
CA GLY A 164 -34.36 -20.11 7.46
C GLY A 164 -34.29 -19.65 8.91
N LYS A 165 -33.16 -19.87 9.61
CA LYS A 165 -32.97 -19.31 10.96
C LYS A 165 -32.98 -17.79 10.89
N ASP A 166 -33.76 -17.17 11.77
CA ASP A 166 -33.76 -15.72 11.96
C ASP A 166 -32.58 -15.27 12.84
N PHE A 167 -31.90 -14.21 12.40
CA PHE A 167 -30.77 -13.59 13.09
C PHE A 167 -31.10 -12.19 13.61
N ARG A 168 -32.35 -11.72 13.48
CA ARG A 168 -32.78 -10.45 14.11
C ARG A 168 -32.55 -10.50 15.62
N GLY A 169 -31.95 -9.45 16.15
CA GLY A 169 -31.49 -9.37 17.53
C GLY A 169 -30.00 -9.71 17.72
N ASP A 170 -29.31 -10.25 16.71
CA ASP A 170 -27.84 -10.26 16.70
C ASP A 170 -27.34 -8.81 16.55
N ALA A 171 -26.56 -8.34 17.53
CA ALA A 171 -26.00 -6.98 17.52
C ALA A 171 -25.06 -6.73 16.34
N ALA A 172 -24.52 -7.78 15.72
CA ALA A 172 -23.69 -7.68 14.53
C ALA A 172 -24.48 -7.67 13.22
N LEU A 173 -25.80 -7.92 13.22
CA LEU A 173 -26.65 -7.74 12.04
C LEU A 173 -26.96 -6.25 11.90
N LEU A 174 -26.35 -5.60 10.91
CA LEU A 174 -26.41 -4.15 10.74
C LEU A 174 -27.50 -3.73 9.77
N ALA A 175 -27.71 -4.54 8.73
CA ALA A 175 -28.75 -4.34 7.73
C ALA A 175 -29.41 -5.68 7.38
N ASP A 176 -30.74 -5.68 7.31
CA ASP A 176 -31.58 -6.83 6.96
C ASP A 176 -32.81 -6.33 6.20
N TYR A 177 -32.89 -6.63 4.91
CA TYR A 177 -34.00 -6.19 4.05
C TYR A 177 -34.77 -7.40 3.55
N THR A 178 -36.02 -7.56 4.00
CA THR A 178 -36.90 -8.72 3.67
C THR A 178 -38.01 -8.40 2.67
N PHE A 179 -38.17 -7.13 2.30
CA PHE A 179 -39.14 -6.63 1.30
C PHE A 179 -40.63 -6.96 1.53
N GLU A 180 -40.98 -7.61 2.64
CA GLU A 180 -42.35 -7.93 3.07
C GLU A 180 -43.22 -6.69 3.29
N ARG A 181 -42.60 -5.57 3.68
CA ARG A 181 -43.26 -4.31 3.97
C ARG A 181 -42.46 -3.16 3.39
N GLY A 182 -43.10 -2.33 2.56
CA GLY A 182 -42.56 -1.06 2.09
C GLY A 182 -43.28 0.12 2.72
N ASP A 183 -42.59 1.26 2.79
CA ASP A 183 -43.14 2.57 3.14
C ASP A 183 -42.82 3.55 2.00
N GLY A 184 -43.80 3.80 1.14
CA GLY A 184 -43.65 4.64 -0.04
C GLY A 184 -42.54 4.15 -0.97
N ASP A 185 -41.45 4.91 -1.06
CA ASP A 185 -40.29 4.63 -1.90
C ASP A 185 -39.17 3.88 -1.15
N ARG A 186 -39.45 3.23 0.00
CA ARG A 186 -38.43 2.63 0.86
C ARG A 186 -38.83 1.29 1.45
N PHE A 187 -37.82 0.48 1.73
CA PHE A 187 -37.92 -0.68 2.62
C PHE A 187 -37.22 -0.39 3.96
N PRO A 188 -37.85 -0.75 5.10
CA PRO A 188 -37.21 -0.61 6.39
C PRO A 188 -36.06 -1.60 6.53
N ASN A 189 -35.10 -1.25 7.38
CA ASN A 189 -34.11 -2.21 7.89
C ASN A 189 -34.76 -3.01 9.02
N ASP A 190 -34.96 -4.32 8.83
CA ASP A 190 -35.56 -5.19 9.85
C ASP A 190 -34.57 -5.58 10.96
N ALA A 191 -33.28 -5.22 10.83
CA ALA A 191 -32.26 -5.45 11.86
C ALA A 191 -32.35 -4.44 13.03
N GLY A 192 -32.95 -3.27 12.80
CA GLY A 192 -33.00 -2.18 13.79
C GLY A 192 -33.45 -0.84 13.19
N SER A 193 -33.28 0.25 13.93
CA SER A 193 -33.73 1.57 13.48
C SER A 193 -32.76 2.23 12.48
N GLY A 194 -33.32 2.94 11.49
CA GLY A 194 -32.55 3.66 10.47
C GLY A 194 -32.09 2.77 9.31
N LEU A 195 -31.19 3.28 8.46
CA LEU A 195 -30.71 2.59 7.24
C LEU A 195 -31.82 2.09 6.29
N PRO A 196 -32.90 2.86 6.01
CA PRO A 196 -33.90 2.41 5.06
C PRO A 196 -33.28 2.28 3.65
N ALA A 197 -33.66 1.22 2.93
CA ALA A 197 -33.27 1.02 1.54
C ALA A 197 -34.27 1.74 0.63
N LYS A 198 -33.84 2.85 0.03
CA LYS A 198 -34.62 3.65 -0.91
C LYS A 198 -34.62 3.01 -2.29
N ILE A 199 -35.79 2.97 -2.93
CA ILE A 199 -35.96 2.57 -4.31
C ILE A 199 -35.42 3.67 -5.24
N VAL A 200 -34.58 3.28 -6.19
CA VAL A 200 -34.08 4.18 -7.24
C VAL A 200 -34.36 3.53 -8.60
N GLY A 201 -35.14 4.22 -9.43
CA GLY A 201 -35.63 3.67 -10.70
C GLY A 201 -36.85 2.76 -10.52
N ASP A 202 -37.11 1.92 -11.51
CA ASP A 202 -38.29 1.06 -11.55
C ASP A 202 -37.97 -0.32 -10.98
N ILE A 203 -38.80 -0.78 -10.04
CA ILE A 203 -38.76 -2.15 -9.50
C ILE A 203 -40.16 -2.74 -9.49
N GLU A 204 -40.24 -4.07 -9.41
CA GLU A 204 -41.49 -4.78 -9.17
C GLU A 204 -41.37 -5.63 -7.90
N ILE A 205 -42.50 -5.88 -7.22
CA ILE A 205 -42.56 -6.81 -6.10
C ILE A 205 -43.25 -8.09 -6.58
N VAL A 206 -42.58 -9.21 -6.36
CA VAL A 206 -43.03 -10.55 -6.79
C VAL A 206 -43.07 -11.50 -5.60
N ASP A 207 -43.74 -12.64 -5.76
CA ASP A 207 -43.74 -13.71 -4.76
C ASP A 207 -42.42 -14.51 -4.80
N SER A 208 -41.93 -14.87 -3.62
CA SER A 208 -40.76 -15.71 -3.41
C SER A 208 -41.10 -16.88 -2.47
N PRO A 209 -40.25 -17.92 -2.37
CA PRO A 209 -40.39 -18.95 -1.34
C PRO A 209 -40.32 -18.40 0.09
N GLY A 210 -39.65 -17.26 0.30
CA GLY A 210 -39.50 -16.58 1.58
C GLY A 210 -40.62 -15.59 1.91
N GLY A 211 -41.47 -15.26 0.94
CA GLY A 211 -42.54 -14.26 1.04
C GLY A 211 -42.56 -13.35 -0.20
N LYS A 212 -41.94 -12.17 -0.10
CA LYS A 212 -41.86 -11.16 -1.17
C LYS A 212 -40.43 -10.88 -1.57
N ALA A 213 -40.21 -10.77 -2.88
CA ALA A 213 -38.93 -10.35 -3.44
C ALA A 213 -39.07 -9.09 -4.28
N VAL A 214 -37.97 -8.35 -4.38
CA VAL A 214 -37.80 -7.29 -5.37
C VAL A 214 -37.31 -7.91 -6.66
N HIS A 215 -38.07 -7.73 -7.74
CA HIS A 215 -37.66 -8.01 -9.11
C HIS A 215 -36.90 -6.83 -9.69
N LEU A 216 -35.68 -7.09 -10.16
CA LEU A 216 -34.82 -6.14 -10.83
C LEU A 216 -34.63 -6.57 -12.28
N ASP A 217 -34.93 -5.69 -13.23
CA ASP A 217 -34.75 -5.92 -14.67
C ASP A 217 -33.64 -5.04 -15.28
N GLY A 218 -32.88 -4.38 -14.42
CA GLY A 218 -31.83 -3.43 -14.78
C GLY A 218 -32.24 -1.95 -14.78
N ARG A 219 -33.53 -1.63 -14.67
CA ARG A 219 -34.02 -0.24 -14.62
C ARG A 219 -34.01 0.36 -13.22
N GLY A 220 -34.09 -0.47 -12.19
CA GLY A 220 -34.06 -0.04 -10.79
C GLY A 220 -33.11 -0.84 -9.92
N TYR A 221 -32.98 -0.37 -8.67
CA TYR A 221 -32.11 -0.90 -7.64
C TYR A 221 -32.43 -0.21 -6.29
N LEU A 222 -31.77 -0.62 -5.21
CA LEU A 222 -31.93 0.01 -3.90
C LEU A 222 -30.68 0.76 -3.44
N GLU A 223 -30.89 1.85 -2.73
CA GLU A 223 -29.87 2.72 -2.14
C GLU A 223 -30.09 2.85 -0.63
N VAL A 224 -29.05 2.57 0.15
CA VAL A 224 -29.00 2.91 1.57
C VAL A 224 -28.00 4.04 1.71
N ALA A 225 -28.47 5.19 2.20
CA ALA A 225 -27.62 6.36 2.42
C ALA A 225 -26.39 5.99 3.26
N HIS A 226 -25.27 6.68 3.01
CA HIS A 226 -24.06 6.47 3.81
C HIS A 226 -24.35 6.69 5.30
N ASP A 227 -23.81 5.79 6.12
CA ASP A 227 -23.90 5.81 7.58
C ASP A 227 -22.67 5.08 8.14
N ALA A 228 -22.08 5.62 9.20
CA ALA A 228 -20.86 5.10 9.81
C ALA A 228 -21.02 3.66 10.35
N ARG A 229 -22.25 3.20 10.60
CA ARG A 229 -22.51 1.80 10.97
C ARG A 229 -22.10 0.81 9.89
N LEU A 230 -22.09 1.24 8.62
CA LEU A 230 -21.72 0.41 7.46
C LEU A 230 -20.23 0.55 7.07
N ASP A 231 -19.43 1.27 7.86
CA ASP A 231 -17.99 1.47 7.65
C ASP A 231 -17.19 0.29 8.24
N LEU A 232 -17.33 -0.86 7.59
CA LEU A 232 -16.69 -2.11 7.99
C LEU A 232 -15.19 -2.07 7.68
N THR A 233 -14.38 -2.58 8.62
CA THR A 233 -12.92 -2.48 8.57
C THR A 233 -12.23 -3.83 8.66
N ASP A 234 -12.60 -4.64 9.65
CA ASP A 234 -11.84 -5.84 9.99
C ASP A 234 -12.54 -7.12 9.53
N ALA A 235 -13.88 -7.11 9.51
CA ALA A 235 -14.69 -8.26 9.12
C ALA A 235 -16.07 -7.86 8.61
N CYS A 236 -16.68 -8.74 7.82
CA CYS A 236 -18.08 -8.64 7.45
C CYS A 236 -18.65 -10.00 7.01
N THR A 237 -19.98 -10.06 6.94
CA THR A 237 -20.69 -11.09 6.17
C THR A 237 -21.72 -10.41 5.27
N LEU A 238 -21.70 -10.75 3.99
CA LEU A 238 -22.69 -10.34 3.00
C LEU A 238 -23.52 -11.55 2.63
N CYS A 239 -24.83 -11.46 2.69
CA CYS A 239 -25.72 -12.59 2.38
C CYS A 239 -26.97 -12.11 1.67
N ALA A 240 -27.46 -12.94 0.74
CA ALA A 240 -28.70 -12.67 0.04
C ALA A 240 -29.39 -13.97 -0.39
N TRP A 241 -30.72 -13.94 -0.38
CA TRP A 241 -31.54 -14.90 -1.09
C TRP A 241 -31.87 -14.31 -2.45
N ILE A 242 -31.42 -14.97 -3.52
CA ILE A 242 -31.54 -14.46 -4.89
C ILE A 242 -32.08 -15.53 -5.84
N ARG A 243 -32.76 -15.07 -6.90
CA ARG A 243 -33.04 -15.85 -8.10
C ARG A 243 -32.45 -15.09 -9.29
N PRO A 244 -31.18 -15.30 -9.65
CA PRO A 244 -30.54 -14.55 -10.71
C PRO A 244 -31.13 -14.95 -12.07
N GLY A 245 -31.31 -13.99 -12.97
CA GLY A 245 -31.54 -14.26 -14.39
C GLY A 245 -30.24 -14.65 -15.10
N GLU A 246 -30.28 -14.70 -16.44
CA GLU A 246 -29.05 -14.77 -17.24
C GLU A 246 -28.30 -13.45 -17.14
N MET A 247 -27.12 -13.49 -16.51
CA MET A 247 -26.32 -12.29 -16.31
C MET A 247 -25.50 -11.96 -17.57
N PRO A 248 -25.30 -10.67 -17.88
CA PRO A 248 -24.36 -10.27 -18.92
C PRO A 248 -22.93 -10.70 -18.56
N PRO A 249 -21.98 -10.72 -19.52
CA PRO A 249 -20.59 -11.08 -19.23
C PRO A 249 -19.96 -10.27 -18.07
N GLY A 250 -20.38 -9.02 -17.89
CA GLY A 250 -19.96 -8.15 -16.79
C GLY A 250 -20.47 -8.55 -15.41
N GLY A 251 -21.47 -9.44 -15.31
CA GLY A 251 -22.17 -9.78 -14.08
C GLY A 251 -23.11 -8.67 -13.60
N GLY A 252 -23.69 -8.86 -12.41
CA GLY A 252 -24.51 -7.89 -11.71
C GLY A 252 -24.18 -7.85 -10.21
N ARG A 253 -24.37 -6.69 -9.58
CA ARG A 253 -24.10 -6.50 -8.14
C ARG A 253 -25.24 -6.99 -7.27
N ILE A 254 -24.94 -7.80 -6.26
CA ILE A 254 -25.93 -8.21 -5.26
C ILE A 254 -25.94 -7.18 -4.13
N ILE A 255 -24.80 -6.97 -3.47
CA ILE A 255 -24.58 -5.95 -2.43
C ILE A 255 -23.25 -5.25 -2.76
N ASP A 256 -23.22 -3.92 -2.83
CA ASP A 256 -22.03 -3.15 -3.22
C ASP A 256 -21.90 -1.87 -2.38
N LYS A 257 -20.77 -1.71 -1.68
CA LYS A 257 -20.33 -0.44 -1.09
C LYS A 257 -18.89 -0.15 -1.51
N THR A 258 -18.62 -0.25 -2.80
CA THR A 258 -17.31 -0.05 -3.42
C THR A 258 -17.35 0.98 -4.52
N ILE A 259 -16.34 1.86 -4.55
CA ILE A 259 -16.18 2.82 -5.63
C ILE A 259 -15.76 2.07 -6.90
N VAL A 260 -16.52 2.22 -7.98
CA VAL A 260 -16.21 1.60 -9.28
C VAL A 260 -14.75 1.85 -9.69
N GLY A 261 -14.08 0.78 -10.16
CA GLY A 261 -12.67 0.81 -10.55
C GLY A 261 -11.69 0.69 -9.38
N THR A 262 -12.17 0.53 -8.15
CA THR A 262 -11.36 0.30 -6.95
C THR A 262 -11.81 -0.99 -6.24
N SER A 263 -11.08 -1.37 -5.19
CA SER A 263 -11.51 -2.40 -4.23
C SER A 263 -11.76 -1.80 -2.83
N ASN A 264 -11.97 -0.48 -2.74
CA ASN A 264 -12.25 0.17 -1.47
C ASN A 264 -13.68 -0.22 -1.05
N GLY A 265 -13.86 -0.74 0.16
CA GLY A 265 -15.13 -1.22 0.67
C GLY A 265 -15.28 -2.73 0.55
N TYR A 266 -16.53 -3.15 0.34
CA TYR A 266 -16.92 -4.55 0.22
C TYR A 266 -18.02 -4.69 -0.83
N LEU A 267 -17.99 -5.79 -1.57
CA LEU A 267 -19.09 -6.17 -2.45
C LEU A 267 -19.23 -7.69 -2.58
N LEU A 268 -20.45 -8.11 -2.89
CA LEU A 268 -20.84 -9.44 -3.33
C LEU A 268 -21.52 -9.30 -4.69
N ASP A 269 -21.02 -9.99 -5.72
CA ASP A 269 -21.53 -9.87 -7.09
C ASP A 269 -21.46 -11.19 -7.86
N THR A 270 -21.95 -11.15 -9.11
CA THR A 270 -22.03 -12.34 -9.96
C THR A 270 -20.92 -12.46 -11.01
N HIS A 271 -19.89 -11.63 -10.98
CA HIS A 271 -18.95 -11.54 -12.09
C HIS A 271 -17.94 -12.71 -12.14
N PRO A 272 -17.60 -13.21 -13.35
CA PRO A 272 -18.22 -12.91 -14.65
C PRO A 272 -19.54 -13.69 -14.83
N GLY A 273 -20.52 -13.09 -15.50
CA GLY A 273 -21.82 -13.74 -15.75
C GLY A 273 -22.55 -14.11 -14.46
N ASN A 274 -22.82 -15.40 -14.27
CA ASN A 274 -23.51 -15.97 -13.11
C ASN A 274 -22.54 -16.65 -12.12
N SER A 275 -21.33 -16.11 -11.99
CA SER A 275 -20.37 -16.52 -10.97
C SER A 275 -20.80 -16.01 -9.59
N LEU A 276 -20.04 -16.33 -8.54
CA LEU A 276 -20.18 -15.68 -7.24
C LEU A 276 -18.82 -15.14 -6.84
N ARG A 277 -18.76 -13.86 -6.47
CA ARG A 277 -17.51 -13.21 -6.12
C ARG A 277 -17.67 -12.20 -4.99
N VAL A 278 -16.67 -12.18 -4.12
CA VAL A 278 -16.48 -11.18 -3.08
C VAL A 278 -15.22 -10.38 -3.38
N ILE A 279 -15.30 -9.05 -3.28
CA ILE A 279 -14.15 -8.15 -3.36
C ILE A 279 -14.10 -7.32 -2.08
N VAL A 280 -12.91 -7.30 -1.48
CA VAL A 280 -12.48 -6.31 -0.49
C VAL A 280 -11.10 -5.81 -0.89
N GLU A 281 -10.58 -4.78 -0.22
CA GLU A 281 -9.25 -4.23 -0.55
C GLU A 281 -8.14 -5.29 -0.38
N ALA A 282 -8.27 -6.18 0.61
CA ALA A 282 -7.27 -7.20 0.89
C ALA A 282 -7.12 -8.28 -0.20
N ASP A 283 -8.23 -8.73 -0.77
CA ASP A 283 -8.24 -9.81 -1.76
C ASP A 283 -9.57 -9.90 -2.52
N THR A 284 -9.55 -10.67 -3.61
CA THR A 284 -10.73 -11.05 -4.38
C THR A 284 -10.85 -12.57 -4.40
N LEU A 285 -12.04 -13.09 -4.10
CA LEU A 285 -12.34 -14.51 -4.16
C LEU A 285 -13.57 -14.74 -5.05
N GLN A 286 -13.44 -15.66 -6.01
CA GLN A 286 -14.43 -15.88 -7.06
C GLN A 286 -14.60 -17.37 -7.33
N ARG A 287 -15.85 -17.79 -7.55
CA ARG A 287 -16.24 -19.11 -8.03
C ARG A 287 -17.01 -18.96 -9.34
N ASP A 288 -16.46 -19.50 -10.43
CA ASP A 288 -17.05 -19.35 -11.76
C ASP A 288 -18.32 -20.18 -11.94
N GLY A 289 -19.33 -19.61 -12.62
CA GLY A 289 -20.57 -20.31 -12.99
C GLY A 289 -21.32 -20.91 -11.80
N ALA A 290 -21.24 -20.26 -10.65
CA ALA A 290 -21.68 -20.82 -9.38
C ALA A 290 -23.21 -20.75 -9.19
N LEU A 291 -23.89 -19.86 -9.91
CA LEU A 291 -25.30 -19.56 -9.72
C LEU A 291 -26.09 -19.99 -10.95
N ALA A 292 -27.08 -20.87 -10.78
CA ALA A 292 -27.95 -21.29 -11.86
C ALA A 292 -29.02 -20.21 -12.15
N PRO A 293 -29.19 -19.75 -13.40
CA PRO A 293 -30.27 -18.83 -13.75
C PRO A 293 -31.66 -19.40 -13.43
N GLY A 294 -32.55 -18.56 -12.91
CA GLY A 294 -33.94 -18.90 -12.60
C GLY A 294 -34.13 -19.77 -11.36
N ALA A 295 -33.07 -20.17 -10.67
CA ALA A 295 -33.13 -20.95 -9.43
C ALA A 295 -32.91 -20.07 -8.20
N TRP A 296 -33.71 -20.29 -7.16
CA TRP A 296 -33.49 -19.66 -5.86
C TRP A 296 -32.23 -20.24 -5.20
N VAL A 297 -31.40 -19.37 -4.65
CA VAL A 297 -30.14 -19.73 -4.00
C VAL A 297 -29.83 -18.77 -2.85
N HIS A 298 -29.32 -19.32 -1.75
CA HIS A 298 -28.71 -18.50 -0.69
C HIS A 298 -27.23 -18.27 -1.01
N ALA A 299 -26.90 -17.05 -1.44
CA ALA A 299 -25.53 -16.65 -1.74
C ALA A 299 -24.95 -15.85 -0.57
N ALA A 300 -23.77 -16.23 -0.09
CA ALA A 300 -23.11 -15.48 0.97
C ALA A 300 -21.58 -15.43 0.81
N ALA A 301 -20.98 -14.43 1.45
CA ALA A 301 -19.55 -14.30 1.60
C ALA A 301 -19.18 -13.84 3.01
N THR A 302 -18.11 -14.42 3.56
CA THR A 302 -17.55 -13.99 4.86
C THR A 302 -16.15 -13.45 4.67
N VAL A 303 -15.84 -12.36 5.36
CA VAL A 303 -14.52 -11.74 5.42
C VAL A 303 -14.12 -11.66 6.89
N ALA A 304 -13.06 -12.37 7.28
CA ALA A 304 -12.62 -12.47 8.67
C ALA A 304 -11.40 -11.59 8.97
N PRO A 305 -11.18 -11.21 10.25
CA PRO A 305 -9.99 -10.43 10.65
C PRO A 305 -8.67 -11.13 10.38
N SER A 306 -8.68 -12.46 10.22
CA SER A 306 -7.51 -13.26 9.85
C SER A 306 -7.10 -13.11 8.37
N GLY A 307 -7.82 -12.30 7.58
CA GLY A 307 -7.65 -12.23 6.13
C GLY A 307 -8.26 -13.43 5.40
N ARG A 308 -9.13 -14.19 6.08
CA ARG A 308 -9.88 -15.29 5.48
C ARG A 308 -11.13 -14.79 4.77
N LEU A 309 -11.22 -15.08 3.48
CA LEU A 309 -12.41 -14.90 2.65
C LEU A 309 -13.05 -16.28 2.41
N ALA A 310 -14.37 -16.34 2.38
CA ALA A 310 -15.11 -17.54 1.97
C ALA A 310 -16.37 -17.16 1.18
N LEU A 311 -16.77 -18.06 0.28
CA LEU A 311 -18.01 -18.02 -0.47
C LEU A 311 -18.87 -19.23 -0.10
N TYR A 312 -20.17 -18.99 0.00
CA TYR A 312 -21.16 -20.01 0.36
C TYR A 312 -22.34 -20.00 -0.61
N ILE A 313 -22.84 -21.20 -0.88
CA ILE A 313 -24.03 -21.45 -1.71
C ILE A 313 -24.91 -22.43 -0.94
N ASP A 314 -26.16 -22.06 -0.70
CA ASP A 314 -27.14 -22.84 0.05
C ASP A 314 -26.60 -23.30 1.42
N GLY A 315 -25.92 -22.38 2.10
CA GLY A 315 -25.36 -22.59 3.43
C GLY A 315 -24.06 -23.39 3.46
N LYS A 316 -23.56 -23.87 2.32
CA LYS A 316 -22.34 -24.68 2.23
C LYS A 316 -21.18 -23.85 1.72
N GLU A 317 -20.01 -23.97 2.36
CA GLU A 317 -18.79 -23.36 1.87
C GLU A 317 -18.38 -24.00 0.54
N VAL A 318 -18.27 -23.18 -0.51
CA VAL A 318 -17.87 -23.64 -1.85
C VAL A 318 -16.45 -23.24 -2.21
N LEU A 319 -15.91 -22.21 -1.56
CA LEU A 319 -14.54 -21.74 -1.76
C LEU A 319 -14.08 -20.92 -0.56
N ALA A 320 -12.80 -21.07 -0.20
CA ALA A 320 -12.17 -20.33 0.87
C ALA A 320 -10.71 -20.00 0.54
N ARG A 321 -10.23 -18.88 1.07
CA ARG A 321 -8.81 -18.51 1.01
C ARG A 321 -8.46 -17.68 2.23
N THR A 322 -7.34 -18.00 2.88
CA THR A 322 -6.75 -17.16 3.90
C THR A 322 -5.50 -16.49 3.34
N LYS A 323 -5.47 -15.16 3.42
CA LYS A 323 -4.31 -14.35 3.06
C LYS A 323 -4.05 -13.39 4.19
N ASP A 324 -3.14 -13.74 5.10
CA ASP A 324 -2.65 -12.75 6.06
C ASP A 324 -1.86 -11.70 5.25
N ILE A 325 -2.40 -10.50 5.16
CA ILE A 325 -1.78 -9.38 4.45
C ILE A 325 -0.41 -9.09 5.07
N PHE A 326 -0.19 -9.35 6.35
CA PHE A 326 1.14 -9.20 6.94
C PHE A 326 2.06 -10.36 6.62
N GLU A 327 1.59 -11.61 6.41
CA GLU A 327 2.44 -12.74 5.96
C GLU A 327 2.73 -12.73 4.46
N ALA A 328 1.77 -12.33 3.63
CA ALA A 328 1.97 -12.12 2.19
C ALA A 328 3.02 -11.02 1.93
N TRP A 329 3.17 -10.10 2.89
CA TRP A 329 4.21 -9.08 2.95
C TRP A 329 5.29 -9.44 3.98
N GLY A 330 5.14 -10.61 4.61
CA GLY A 330 5.83 -11.12 5.80
C GLY A 330 7.19 -11.69 5.49
N GLY A 331 7.87 -11.07 4.54
CA GLY A 331 9.30 -11.06 4.49
C GLY A 331 9.85 -9.70 4.87
N VAL A 332 9.07 -8.61 4.92
CA VAL A 332 9.65 -7.25 5.03
C VAL A 332 10.48 -7.10 6.30
N ALA A 333 9.92 -7.43 7.46
CA ALA A 333 10.64 -7.29 8.73
C ALA A 333 11.89 -8.19 8.76
N ALA A 334 11.78 -9.45 8.32
CA ALA A 334 12.89 -10.40 8.28
C ALA A 334 13.97 -10.01 7.25
N LYS A 335 13.57 -9.60 6.04
CA LYS A 335 14.45 -9.10 4.97
C LYS A 335 15.17 -7.83 5.42
N VAL A 336 14.47 -6.88 6.02
CA VAL A 336 15.08 -5.65 6.55
C VAL A 336 16.00 -5.97 7.74
N ALA A 337 15.66 -6.93 8.60
CA ALA A 337 16.55 -7.39 9.66
C ALA A 337 17.83 -8.03 9.11
N ARG A 338 17.72 -8.87 8.07
CA ARG A 338 18.86 -9.44 7.35
C ARG A 338 19.72 -8.34 6.71
N LEU A 339 19.10 -7.34 6.08
CA LEU A 339 19.80 -6.20 5.49
C LEU A 339 20.49 -5.33 6.55
N ARG A 340 19.92 -5.22 7.75
CA ARG A 340 20.54 -4.54 8.89
C ARG A 340 21.79 -5.30 9.39
N ASP A 341 21.71 -6.62 9.53
CA ASP A 341 22.87 -7.45 9.88
C ASP A 341 23.95 -7.36 8.80
N PHE A 342 23.56 -7.51 7.53
CA PHE A 342 24.45 -7.35 6.39
C PHE A 342 25.15 -5.98 6.38
N HIS A 343 24.39 -4.91 6.62
CA HIS A 343 24.94 -3.57 6.71
C HIS A 343 25.98 -3.46 7.84
N ALA A 344 25.67 -3.95 9.04
CA ALA A 344 26.60 -3.93 10.16
C ALA A 344 27.91 -4.70 9.85
N ARG A 345 27.80 -5.83 9.16
CA ARG A 345 28.96 -6.59 8.67
C ARG A 345 29.77 -5.83 7.63
N CYS A 346 29.12 -5.12 6.71
CA CYS A 346 29.82 -4.25 5.77
C CYS A 346 30.60 -3.15 6.48
N GLU A 347 30.02 -2.48 7.48
CA GLU A 347 30.73 -1.48 8.29
C GLU A 347 31.95 -2.09 8.99
N ALA A 348 31.77 -3.23 9.67
CA ALA A 348 32.84 -3.94 10.37
C ALA A 348 33.97 -4.40 9.43
N ALA A 349 33.66 -4.70 8.17
CA ALA A 349 34.62 -5.10 7.14
C ALA A 349 35.22 -3.92 6.36
N GLY A 350 34.94 -2.66 6.73
CA GLY A 350 35.43 -1.48 6.00
C GLY A 350 34.74 -1.24 4.64
N LEU A 351 33.62 -1.93 4.37
CA LEU A 351 32.82 -1.84 3.14
C LEU A 351 31.56 -0.97 3.30
N GLY A 352 31.35 -0.33 4.46
CA GLY A 352 30.19 0.52 4.76
C GLY A 352 29.99 1.69 3.80
N GLY A 353 31.06 2.18 3.18
CA GLY A 353 31.02 3.20 2.13
C GLY A 353 30.56 2.69 0.76
N GLY A 354 30.24 1.40 0.61
CA GLY A 354 29.88 0.76 -0.65
C GLY A 354 28.47 1.05 -1.17
N TYR A 355 28.20 0.65 -2.41
CA TYR A 355 26.86 0.65 -2.99
C TYR A 355 25.91 -0.26 -2.18
N GLU A 356 26.38 -1.46 -1.82
CA GLU A 356 25.56 -2.48 -1.18
C GLU A 356 25.15 -2.08 0.24
N ALA A 357 26.09 -1.51 1.00
CA ALA A 357 25.82 -0.96 2.31
C ALA A 357 24.88 0.26 2.26
N ALA A 358 25.03 1.13 1.25
CA ALA A 358 24.13 2.26 1.03
C ALA A 358 22.71 1.81 0.63
N HIS A 359 22.59 0.79 -0.22
CA HIS A 359 21.30 0.22 -0.59
C HIS A 359 20.63 -0.46 0.63
N ALA A 360 21.39 -1.23 1.41
CA ALA A 360 20.89 -1.83 2.65
C ALA A 360 20.37 -0.76 3.62
N ARG A 361 21.10 0.36 3.74
CA ARG A 361 20.63 1.55 4.50
C ARG A 361 19.26 1.99 4.08
N LEU A 362 19.09 2.19 2.77
CA LEU A 362 17.91 2.79 2.20
C LEU A 362 16.68 1.92 2.49
N ALA A 363 16.81 0.59 2.36
CA ALA A 363 15.74 -0.33 2.72
C ALA A 363 15.37 -0.26 4.22
N VAL A 364 16.39 -0.19 5.10
CA VAL A 364 16.19 -0.03 6.55
C VAL A 364 15.50 1.28 6.89
N GLU A 365 15.91 2.38 6.27
CA GLU A 365 15.31 3.71 6.45
C GLU A 365 13.86 3.77 5.98
N TYR A 366 13.54 3.17 4.83
CA TYR A 366 12.17 3.14 4.31
C TYR A 366 11.19 2.44 5.25
N LEU A 367 11.57 1.28 5.82
CA LEU A 367 10.72 0.61 6.81
C LEU A 367 10.58 1.44 8.08
N ALA A 368 11.68 2.03 8.57
CA ALA A 368 11.66 2.87 9.76
C ALA A 368 10.73 4.08 9.59
N VAL A 369 10.76 4.74 8.42
CA VAL A 369 9.86 5.85 8.09
C VAL A 369 8.41 5.39 8.02
N ALA A 370 8.13 4.20 7.46
CA ALA A 370 6.78 3.65 7.43
C ALA A 370 6.24 3.43 8.86
N CYS A 371 7.04 2.82 9.72
CA CYS A 371 6.76 2.61 11.13
C CYS A 371 6.53 3.92 11.90
N GLU A 372 7.42 4.91 11.73
CA GLU A 372 7.31 6.22 12.37
C GLU A 372 6.03 6.94 11.93
N ARG A 373 5.74 6.96 10.62
CA ARG A 373 4.51 7.55 10.08
C ARG A 373 3.27 6.86 10.65
N ALA A 374 3.28 5.53 10.74
CA ALA A 374 2.16 4.77 11.32
C ALA A 374 1.98 5.11 12.80
N GLY A 375 3.07 5.19 13.57
CA GLY A 375 3.06 5.58 14.97
C GLY A 375 2.56 7.01 15.21
N LEU A 376 2.93 7.95 14.35
CA LEU A 376 2.43 9.33 14.41
C LEU A 376 0.92 9.41 14.12
N GLN A 377 0.44 8.65 13.14
CA GLN A 377 -1.00 8.56 12.83
C GLN A 377 -1.78 7.92 13.98
N ALA A 378 -1.27 6.84 14.56
CA ALA A 378 -1.89 6.18 15.71
C ALA A 378 -2.03 7.11 16.94
N LYS A 379 -1.13 8.09 17.08
CA LYS A 379 -1.15 9.11 18.14
C LYS A 379 -1.94 10.38 17.76
N GLY A 380 -2.53 10.44 16.56
CA GLY A 380 -3.19 11.65 16.06
C GLY A 380 -2.26 12.82 15.74
N ALA A 381 -0.93 12.61 15.75
CA ALA A 381 0.07 13.64 15.48
C ALA A 381 0.29 13.87 13.97
N LEU A 382 -0.20 12.97 13.12
CA LEU A 382 -0.20 13.10 11.67
C LEU A 382 -1.59 12.73 11.13
N PRO A 383 -2.23 13.57 10.29
CA PRO A 383 -3.53 13.24 9.73
C PRO A 383 -3.45 12.03 8.77
N VAL A 384 -4.56 11.30 8.66
CA VAL A 384 -4.73 10.27 7.65
C VAL A 384 -5.13 10.90 6.31
N LEU A 385 -4.72 10.28 5.21
CA LEU A 385 -5.15 10.72 3.88
C LEU A 385 -6.63 10.37 3.66
N PRO A 386 -7.32 11.04 2.72
CA PRO A 386 -8.67 10.65 2.32
C PRO A 386 -8.74 9.18 1.88
N ALA A 387 -9.86 8.52 2.15
CA ALA A 387 -10.07 7.09 1.91
C ALA A 387 -9.63 6.61 0.51
N ARG A 388 -9.93 7.40 -0.54
CA ARG A 388 -9.58 7.06 -1.93
C ARG A 388 -8.07 6.89 -2.18
N SER A 389 -7.22 7.52 -1.38
CA SER A 389 -5.76 7.57 -1.59
C SER A 389 -4.97 6.96 -0.45
N GLN A 390 -5.60 6.72 0.71
CA GLN A 390 -4.93 6.25 1.91
C GLN A 390 -4.27 4.88 1.71
N HIS A 391 -4.99 3.91 1.17
CA HIS A 391 -4.47 2.57 0.95
C HIS A 391 -3.29 2.58 -0.02
N ALA A 392 -3.45 3.16 -1.21
CA ALA A 392 -2.38 3.24 -2.20
C ALA A 392 -1.12 3.94 -1.65
N ALA A 393 -1.30 5.01 -0.88
CA ALA A 393 -0.18 5.69 -0.23
C ALA A 393 0.52 4.79 0.79
N ASN A 394 -0.22 4.11 1.68
CA ASN A 394 0.35 3.19 2.67
C ASN A 394 1.05 2.00 2.00
N LEU A 395 0.45 1.45 0.95
CA LEU A 395 0.98 0.36 0.14
C LEU A 395 2.33 0.74 -0.48
N SER A 396 2.46 1.97 -0.97
CA SER A 396 3.69 2.43 -1.63
C SER A 396 4.93 2.34 -0.72
N TYR A 397 4.80 2.57 0.59
CA TYR A 397 5.90 2.46 1.56
C TYR A 397 6.41 1.03 1.66
N LEU A 398 5.50 0.07 1.86
CA LEU A 398 5.87 -1.34 1.97
C LEU A 398 6.36 -1.91 0.63
N GLN A 399 5.73 -1.57 -0.49
CA GLN A 399 6.15 -2.04 -1.81
C GLN A 399 7.56 -1.54 -2.16
N THR A 400 7.85 -0.28 -1.83
CA THR A 400 9.18 0.28 -2.07
C THR A 400 10.22 -0.44 -1.22
N THR A 401 9.92 -0.68 0.06
CA THR A 401 10.79 -1.44 0.96
C THR A 401 11.08 -2.86 0.42
N LEU A 402 10.05 -3.57 -0.04
CA LEU A 402 10.19 -4.89 -0.65
C LEU A 402 11.05 -4.87 -1.91
N LYS A 403 10.81 -3.90 -2.81
CA LYS A 403 11.57 -3.75 -4.05
C LYS A 403 13.04 -3.44 -3.79
N LEU A 404 13.34 -2.62 -2.77
CA LEU A 404 14.71 -2.37 -2.32
C LEU A 404 15.37 -3.65 -1.80
N CYS A 405 14.68 -4.39 -0.92
CA CYS A 405 15.19 -5.67 -0.41
C CYS A 405 15.49 -6.66 -1.55
N ALA A 406 14.53 -6.88 -2.45
CA ALA A 406 14.67 -7.81 -3.57
C ALA A 406 15.74 -7.35 -4.58
N GLY A 407 15.84 -6.04 -4.84
CA GLY A 407 16.84 -5.48 -5.74
C GLY A 407 18.27 -5.68 -5.23
N LEU A 408 18.50 -5.45 -3.93
CA LEU A 408 19.81 -5.70 -3.33
C LEU A 408 20.14 -7.19 -3.28
N GLU A 409 19.19 -8.04 -2.87
CA GLU A 409 19.35 -9.50 -2.82
C GLU A 409 19.77 -10.03 -4.19
N LYS A 410 19.04 -9.70 -5.25
CA LYS A 410 19.38 -10.06 -6.63
C LYS A 410 20.77 -9.55 -7.05
N THR A 411 21.14 -8.34 -6.65
CA THR A 411 22.45 -7.76 -7.01
C THR A 411 23.58 -8.55 -6.37
N ILE A 412 23.46 -8.91 -5.09
CA ILE A 412 24.51 -9.64 -4.38
C ILE A 412 24.55 -11.10 -4.82
N GLU A 413 23.42 -11.72 -5.14
CA GLU A 413 23.37 -13.07 -5.72
C GLU A 413 24.12 -13.14 -7.05
N ALA A 414 24.02 -12.10 -7.88
CA ALA A 414 24.79 -12.00 -9.13
C ALA A 414 26.31 -11.89 -8.92
N TYR A 415 26.79 -11.68 -7.68
CA TYR A 415 28.22 -11.72 -7.37
C TYR A 415 28.75 -13.14 -7.16
N ALA A 416 27.88 -14.15 -7.14
CA ALA A 416 28.29 -15.54 -7.13
C ALA A 416 29.18 -15.84 -8.35
N GLY A 417 30.42 -16.31 -8.10
CA GLY A 417 31.39 -16.62 -9.17
C GLY A 417 32.09 -15.40 -9.77
N SER A 418 31.86 -14.18 -9.26
CA SER A 418 32.62 -13.00 -9.66
C SER A 418 34.11 -13.16 -9.35
N GLN A 419 34.99 -12.69 -10.25
CA GLN A 419 36.45 -12.64 -10.04
C GLN A 419 36.91 -11.35 -9.33
N ASP A 420 36.01 -10.36 -9.18
CA ASP A 420 36.28 -9.14 -8.42
C ASP A 420 36.37 -9.45 -6.91
N PRO A 421 37.53 -9.21 -6.25
CA PRO A 421 37.73 -9.54 -4.83
C PRO A 421 36.77 -8.80 -3.89
N ARG A 422 36.38 -7.56 -4.23
CA ARG A 422 35.40 -6.80 -3.44
C ARG A 422 34.04 -7.49 -3.53
N LYS A 423 33.60 -7.86 -4.73
CA LYS A 423 32.31 -8.54 -4.92
C LYS A 423 32.27 -9.91 -4.22
N GLN A 424 33.36 -10.67 -4.29
CA GLN A 424 33.52 -11.92 -3.54
C GLN A 424 33.38 -11.70 -2.04
N ARG A 425 34.05 -10.66 -1.50
CA ARG A 425 33.97 -10.32 -0.07
C ARG A 425 32.55 -9.92 0.34
N VAL A 426 31.88 -9.08 -0.45
CA VAL A 426 30.49 -8.67 -0.22
C VAL A 426 29.56 -9.89 -0.21
N HIS A 427 29.68 -10.78 -1.20
CA HIS A 427 28.87 -11.99 -1.30
C HIS A 427 29.11 -12.95 -0.11
N ALA A 428 30.34 -13.07 0.37
CA ALA A 428 30.65 -13.84 1.58
C ALA A 428 29.93 -13.27 2.82
N LEU A 429 30.02 -11.96 3.05
CA LEU A 429 29.31 -11.29 4.16
C LEU A 429 27.79 -11.48 4.07
N TRP A 430 27.24 -11.50 2.86
CA TRP A 430 25.82 -11.77 2.63
C TRP A 430 25.42 -13.20 3.00
N LYS A 431 26.25 -14.21 2.66
CA LYS A 431 25.97 -15.61 3.05
C LYS A 431 25.99 -15.80 4.56
N GLU A 432 26.86 -15.10 5.27
CA GLU A 432 26.92 -15.16 6.74
C GLU A 432 25.63 -14.68 7.41
N THR A 433 24.84 -13.84 6.74
CA THR A 433 23.55 -13.35 7.26
C THR A 433 22.43 -14.40 7.19
N ALA A 434 22.61 -15.44 6.36
CA ALA A 434 21.66 -16.54 6.21
C ALA A 434 21.97 -17.76 7.10
N ALA A 435 23.11 -17.74 7.81
CA ALA A 435 23.53 -18.83 8.71
C ALA A 435 22.95 -18.73 10.13
N ARG A 436 21.90 -17.92 10.31
CA ARG A 436 21.11 -17.74 11.55
C ARG A 436 19.64 -17.80 11.18
#